data_AF-A0A096GRP0-F1
#
_entry.id   AF-A0A096GRP0-F1
#
_cell.length_a   1.000
_cell.length_b   1.000
_cell.length_c   1.000
_cell.angle_alpha   90.00
_cell.angle_beta   90.00
_cell.angle_gamma   90.00
#
_symmetry.space_group_name_H-M   'P 1'
#
loop_
_entity.id
_entity.type
_entity.pdbx_description
1 polymer ?
#
loop_
_entity_poly.entity_id
_entity_poly.type
_entity_poly.pdbx_seq_one_letter_code
_entity_poly.pdbx_strand_id
1 'polypeptide(L)'
;MEEEKKRVIPCTPENAAEVRAAVKAWPQLQSLVKSLQDGGHFPGLRAMTFTLTGSAEYVGKGLGALLPESRPTAPQTGEEA
;
A
#
# COMPACT_ATOMS: atom_id res chain seq x y z
N MET A 1 12.33 -7.33 -24.03
CA MET A 1 11.67 -6.13 -23.48
C MET A 1 10.34 -6.61 -22.93
N GLU A 2 10.27 -6.83 -21.61
CA GLU A 2 9.00 -7.19 -20.96
C GLU A 2 8.13 -5.94 -20.91
N GLU A 3 7.02 -5.97 -21.62
CA GLU A 3 6.07 -4.87 -21.69
C GLU A 3 5.34 -4.80 -20.34
N GLU A 4 5.56 -3.73 -19.59
CA GLU A 4 4.94 -3.51 -18.28
C GLU A 4 3.42 -3.36 -18.48
N LYS A 5 2.68 -4.47 -18.28
CA LYS A 5 1.22 -4.54 -18.48
C LYS A 5 0.52 -3.67 -17.43
N LYS A 6 0.37 -2.38 -17.74
CA LYS A 6 -0.38 -1.44 -16.91
C LYS A 6 -1.88 -1.79 -16.96
N ARG A 7 -2.36 -2.50 -15.94
CA ARG A 7 -3.79 -2.75 -15.74
C ARG A 7 -4.44 -1.50 -15.16
N VAL A 8 -5.37 -0.91 -15.90
CA VAL A 8 -6.17 0.21 -15.43
C VAL A 8 -7.40 -0.36 -14.71
N ILE A 9 -7.56 -0.02 -13.44
CA ILE A 9 -8.71 -0.41 -12.63
C ILE A 9 -9.72 0.75 -12.65
N PRO A 10 -11.01 0.50 -12.94
CA PRO A 10 -12.02 1.55 -12.98
C PRO A 10 -12.24 2.16 -11.58
N CYS A 11 -12.56 3.45 -11.54
CA CYS A 11 -12.85 4.17 -10.30
C CYS A 11 -14.27 3.85 -9.80
N THR A 12 -14.48 2.64 -9.29
CA THR A 12 -15.73 2.21 -8.64
C THR A 12 -15.67 2.45 -7.14
N PRO A 13 -16.82 2.57 -6.44
CA PRO A 13 -16.85 2.73 -4.98
C PRO A 13 -16.15 1.57 -4.24
N GLU A 14 -16.25 0.35 -4.76
CA GLU A 14 -15.59 -0.85 -4.21
C GLU A 14 -14.07 -0.74 -4.30
N ASN A 15 -13.55 -0.43 -5.48
CA ASN A 15 -12.10 -0.25 -5.70
C ASN A 15 -11.55 0.93 -4.88
N ALA A 16 -12.34 1.99 -4.74
CA ALA A 16 -11.98 3.12 -3.87
C ALA A 16 -11.93 2.72 -2.39
N ALA A 17 -12.80 1.81 -1.94
CA ALA A 17 -12.79 1.28 -0.58
C ALA A 17 -11.52 0.45 -0.31
N GLU A 18 -11.09 -0.38 -1.27
CA GLU A 18 -9.84 -1.14 -1.18
C GLU A 18 -8.60 -0.22 -1.09
N VAL A 19 -8.53 0.82 -1.93
CA VAL A 19 -7.45 1.82 -1.86
C VAL A 19 -7.44 2.50 -0.48
N ARG A 20 -8.60 2.89 0.03
CA ARG A 20 -8.72 3.50 1.37
C ARG A 20 -8.29 2.54 2.47
N ALA A 21 -8.63 1.26 2.36
CA ALA A 21 -8.21 0.24 3.32
C ALA A 21 -6.70 0.03 3.30
N ALA A 22 -6.08 -0.06 2.11
CA ALA A 22 -4.63 -0.17 1.97
C ALA A 22 -3.89 1.05 2.55
N VAL A 23 -4.38 2.26 2.31
CA VAL A 23 -3.81 3.50 2.89
C VAL A 23 -3.90 3.52 4.42
N LYS A 24 -5.02 3.08 4.97
CA LYS A 24 -5.21 2.98 6.43
C LYS A 24 -4.31 1.92 7.06
N ALA A 25 -4.09 0.81 6.35
CA ALA A 25 -3.23 -0.27 6.80
C ALA A 25 -1.73 0.04 6.66
N TRP A 26 -1.34 1.21 6.13
CA TRP A 26 0.07 1.57 5.87
C TRP A 26 0.67 2.41 7.03
N PRO A 27 1.37 1.79 8.00
CA PRO A 27 1.81 2.47 9.21
C PRO A 27 2.83 3.59 8.96
N GLN A 28 3.75 3.41 7.99
CA GLN A 28 4.75 4.44 7.69
C GLN A 28 4.11 5.71 7.12
N LEU A 29 3.11 5.57 6.25
CA LEU A 29 2.35 6.71 5.72
C LEU A 29 1.57 7.42 6.84
N GLN A 30 0.93 6.66 7.73
CA GLN A 30 0.22 7.25 8.87
C GLN A 30 1.16 8.01 9.81
N SER A 31 2.36 7.46 10.06
CA SER A 31 3.38 8.14 10.87
C SER A 31 3.83 9.45 10.22
N LEU A 32 4.07 9.46 8.90
CA LEU A 32 4.45 10.68 8.19
C LEU A 32 3.34 11.74 8.25
N VAL A 33 2.09 11.35 8.00
CA VAL A 33 0.94 12.26 8.08
C VAL A 33 0.83 12.87 9.47
N LYS A 34 1.02 12.06 10.52
CA LYS A 34 1.00 12.53 11.90
C LYS A 34 2.11 13.55 12.19
N SER A 35 3.34 13.29 11.76
CA SER A 35 4.45 14.23 11.94
C SER A 35 4.22 15.56 11.20
N LEU A 36 3.60 15.52 10.02
CA LEU A 36 3.23 16.74 9.29
C LEU A 36 2.14 17.53 10.01
N GLN A 37 1.12 16.84 10.53
CA GLN A 37 0.02 17.46 11.28
C GLN A 37 0.50 18.09 12.59
N ASP A 38 1.45 17.45 13.29
CA ASP A 38 2.07 17.99 14.52
C ASP A 38 2.80 19.32 14.25
N GLY A 39 3.43 19.43 13.07
CA GLY A 39 4.02 20.68 12.58
C GLY A 39 3.03 21.72 12.05
N GLY A 40 1.71 21.49 12.17
CA GLY A 40 0.67 22.38 11.65
C GLY A 40 0.42 22.27 10.14
N HIS A 41 0.99 21.27 9.47
CA HIS A 41 0.76 21.02 8.04
C HIS A 41 -0.33 19.96 7.84
N PHE A 42 -1.36 20.30 7.07
CA PHE A 42 -2.43 19.36 6.70
C PHE A 42 -2.22 18.87 5.27
N PRO A 43 -1.60 17.68 5.07
CA PRO A 43 -1.29 17.20 3.74
C PRO A 43 -2.54 16.74 2.98
N GLY A 44 -2.59 17.08 1.69
CA GLY A 44 -3.57 16.55 0.74
C GLY A 44 -2.92 15.58 -0.25
N LEU A 45 -3.55 14.44 -0.50
CA LEU A 45 -3.05 13.45 -1.45
C LEU A 45 -3.64 13.71 -2.85
N ARG A 46 -2.78 14.08 -3.81
CA ARG A 46 -3.18 14.34 -5.21
C ARG A 46 -3.22 13.06 -6.06
N ALA A 47 -2.16 12.27 -5.97
CA ALA A 47 -2.00 11.01 -6.71
C ALA A 47 -1.14 10.06 -5.88
N MET A 48 -1.31 8.77 -6.11
CA MET A 48 -0.57 7.72 -5.41
C MET A 48 -0.34 6.55 -6.36
N THR A 49 0.83 5.93 -6.26
CA THR A 49 1.20 4.76 -7.04
C THR A 49 1.60 3.66 -6.07
N PHE A 50 1.07 2.46 -6.30
CA PHE A 50 1.43 1.27 -5.53
C PHE A 50 2.31 0.38 -6.38
N THR A 51 3.47 -0.01 -5.83
CA THR A 51 4.36 -0.99 -6.43
C THR A 51 4.40 -2.20 -5.52
N LEU A 52 3.85 -3.32 -6.00
CA LEU A 52 3.89 -4.60 -5.29
C LEU A 52 5.08 -5.42 -5.77
N THR A 53 5.87 -5.91 -4.83
CA THR A 53 7.01 -6.80 -5.10
C THR A 53 6.86 -8.07 -4.27
N GLY A 54 7.37 -9.20 -4.78
CA GLY A 54 7.27 -10.51 -4.13
C GLY A 54 6.83 -11.62 -5.09
N SER A 55 6.39 -12.74 -4.54
CA SER A 55 5.94 -13.91 -5.31
C SER A 55 4.77 -13.57 -6.24
N ALA A 56 4.65 -14.28 -7.37
CA ALA A 56 3.57 -14.08 -8.33
C ALA A 56 2.17 -14.20 -7.68
N GLU A 57 2.01 -15.11 -6.73
CA GLU A 57 0.77 -15.27 -5.95
C GLU A 57 0.45 -14.04 -5.07
N TYR A 58 1.47 -13.39 -4.53
CA TYR A 58 1.32 -12.19 -3.71
C TYR A 58 0.94 -10.98 -4.58
N VAL A 59 1.68 -10.77 -5.67
CA VAL A 59 1.39 -9.69 -6.63
C VAL A 59 0.02 -9.88 -7.29
N GLY A 60 -0.38 -11.13 -7.55
CA GLY A 60 -1.68 -11.48 -8.12
C GLY A 60 -2.89 -11.07 -7.27
N LYS A 61 -2.71 -10.86 -5.95
CA LYS A 61 -3.77 -10.38 -5.04
C LYS A 61 -4.04 -8.88 -5.14
N GLY A 62 -3.23 -8.11 -5.88
CA GLY A 62 -3.40 -6.66 -6.00
C GLY A 62 -3.33 -5.94 -4.64
N LEU A 63 -4.16 -4.91 -4.43
CA LEU A 63 -4.17 -4.14 -3.17
C LEU A 63 -4.60 -4.99 -1.95
N GLY A 64 -5.34 -6.07 -2.17
CA GLY A 64 -5.66 -7.05 -1.13
C GLY A 64 -4.42 -7.69 -0.50
N ALA A 65 -3.27 -7.69 -1.18
CA ALA A 65 -1.99 -8.14 -0.62
C ALA A 65 -1.52 -7.29 0.57
N LEU A 66 -1.93 -6.02 0.61
CA LEU A 66 -1.53 -5.03 1.63
C LEU A 66 -2.44 -5.04 2.85
N LEU A 67 -3.56 -5.77 2.80
CA LEU A 67 -4.50 -5.87 3.91
C LEU A 67 -4.00 -6.88 4.96
N PRO A 68 -4.24 -6.62 6.26
CA PRO A 68 -3.68 -7.40 7.36
C PRO A 68 -4.05 -8.89 7.33
N GLU A 69 -5.13 -9.26 6.65
CA GLU A 69 -5.59 -10.66 6.47
C GLU A 69 -4.75 -11.44 5.45
N SER A 70 -3.97 -10.74 4.62
CA SER A 70 -3.21 -11.32 3.51
C SER A 70 -1.71 -11.41 3.76
N ARG A 71 -1.24 -11.09 4.98
CA ARG A 71 0.19 -11.14 5.34
C ARG A 71 0.72 -12.58 5.12
N PRO A 72 1.52 -12.87 4.08
CA PRO A 72 2.36 -14.05 4.16
C PRO A 72 3.32 -13.80 5.32
N THR A 73 3.33 -14.70 6.30
CA THR A 73 4.35 -14.74 7.35
C THR A 73 5.69 -15.02 6.69
N ALA A 74 6.36 -13.98 6.20
CA ALA A 74 7.77 -14.04 5.85
C ALA A 74 8.60 -13.79 7.13
N PRO A 75 9.69 -14.54 7.35
CA PRO A 75 10.46 -14.47 8.58
C PRO A 75 11.09 -13.08 8.73
N GLN A 76 10.86 -12.50 9.91
CA GLN A 76 11.58 -11.35 10.43
C GLN A 76 13.02 -11.78 10.71
N THR A 77 13.88 -11.70 9.69
CA THR A 77 15.34 -11.73 9.85
C THR A 77 15.85 -10.31 9.85
N GLY A 78 16.40 -9.88 11.00
CA GLY A 78 17.06 -8.60 11.16
C GLY A 78 17.04 -8.12 12.61
N GLU A 79 17.56 -8.96 13.52
CA GLU A 79 18.08 -8.53 14.81
C GLU A 79 19.48 -7.96 14.57
N GLU A 80 19.73 -6.72 14.98
CA GLU A 80 21.07 -6.22 15.33
C GLU A 80 20.93 -5.21 16.49
N ALA A 81 21.25 -5.70 17.69
CA ALA A 81 21.84 -4.97 18.80
C ALA A 81 22.97 -5.84 19.38
#